data_AF-A0A218Y245-F1
#
_entry.id   AF-A0A218Y245-F1
#
_cell.length_a   1.000
_cell.length_b   1.000
_cell.length_c   1.000
_cell.angle_alpha   90.00
_cell.angle_beta   90.00
_cell.angle_gamma   90.00
#
_symmetry.space_group_name_H-M   'P 1'
#
loop_
_entity.id
_entity.type
_entity.pdbx_description
1 polymer ?
#
loop_
_entity_poly.entity_id
_entity_poly.type
_entity_poly.pdbx_seq_one_letter_code
_entity_poly.pdbx_strand_id
1 'polypeptide(L)' 'MGRGTLALELIGKEKSRRVTFEKGKSSLLKKAKEFSILCGVDTCVLIYGTPAISDRLDVLEIWPPNPDEVA' A
#
# COMPACT_ATOMS: atom_id res chain seq x y z
N MET A 1 23.42 5.74 6.01
CA MET A 1 22.40 6.73 6.41
C MET A 1 21.21 6.00 6.99
N GLY A 2 20.77 6.34 8.20
CA GLY A 2 19.65 5.70 8.92
C GLY A 2 18.27 6.20 8.49
N ARG A 3 17.20 5.62 9.04
CA ARG A 3 15.82 6.12 8.84
C ARG A 3 15.57 7.33 9.74
N GLY A 4 15.17 8.45 9.16
CA GLY A 4 14.65 9.59 9.91
C GLY A 4 13.15 9.47 10.16
N THR A 5 12.67 10.06 11.24
CA THR A 5 11.23 10.22 11.49
C THR A 5 10.62 11.13 10.43
N LEU A 6 9.47 10.74 9.88
CA LEU A 6 8.70 11.54 8.94
C LEU A 6 7.47 12.12 9.64
N ALA A 7 7.10 13.36 9.30
CA ALA A 7 5.79 13.89 9.66
C ALA A 7 4.69 13.15 8.88
N LEU A 8 3.57 12.89 9.53
CA LEU A 8 2.39 12.25 8.91
C LEU A 8 1.55 13.30 8.17
N GLU A 9 2.12 13.84 7.11
CA GLU A 9 1.50 14.85 6.24
C GLU A 9 1.75 14.54 4.76
N LEU A 10 1.09 15.27 3.86
CA LEU A 10 1.29 15.09 2.43
C LEU A 10 2.71 15.50 2.03
N ILE A 11 3.48 14.53 1.50
CA ILE A 11 4.83 14.81 0.98
C ILE A 11 4.72 15.69 -0.26
N GLY A 12 5.17 16.94 -0.16
CA GLY A 12 5.09 17.91 -1.27
C GLY A 12 5.91 17.51 -2.50
N LYS A 13 7.12 16.97 -2.30
CA LYS A 13 8.00 16.54 -3.39
C LYS A 13 7.51 15.25 -4.03
N GLU A 14 7.00 15.34 -5.26
CA GLU A 14 6.39 14.24 -6.00
C GLU A 14 7.26 12.97 -6.08
N LYS A 15 8.54 13.10 -6.47
CA LYS A 15 9.45 11.95 -6.55
C LYS A 15 9.60 11.23 -5.21
N SER A 16 9.72 12.00 -4.12
CA SER A 16 9.79 11.43 -2.76
C SER A 16 8.48 10.79 -2.36
N ARG A 17 7.35 11.46 -2.65
CA ARG A 17 6.00 10.93 -2.40
C ARG A 17 5.78 9.60 -3.11
N ARG A 18 6.16 9.48 -4.39
CA ARG A 18 6.05 8.25 -5.19
C ARG A 18 6.88 7.11 -4.60
N VAL A 19 8.15 7.35 -4.27
CA VAL A 19 9.02 6.32 -3.69
C VAL A 19 8.51 5.88 -2.31
N THR A 20 8.04 6.81 -1.48
CA THR A 20 7.45 6.49 -0.17
C THR A 20 6.15 5.72 -0.33
N PHE A 21 5.30 6.08 -1.29
CA PHE A 21 4.05 5.36 -1.60
C PHE A 21 4.33 3.91 -1.98
N GLU A 22 5.22 3.65 -2.95
CA GLU A 22 5.54 2.28 -3.37
C GLU A 22 6.10 1.42 -2.23
N LYS A 23 7.00 1.99 -1.40
CA LYS A 23 7.54 1.30 -0.22
C LYS A 23 6.46 1.04 0.84
N GLY A 24 5.62 2.03 1.11
CA GLY A 24 4.52 1.94 2.06
C GLY A 24 3.51 0.87 1.63
N LYS A 25 3.10 0.89 0.36
CA LYS A 25 2.22 -0.09 -0.29
C LYS A 25 2.74 -1.52 -0.09
N SER A 26 3.98 -1.78 -0.50
CA SER A 26 4.59 -3.10 -0.33
C SER A 26 4.65 -3.55 1.13
N SER A 27 5.01 -2.64 2.05
CA SER A 27 5.06 -2.95 3.47
C SER A 27 3.68 -3.23 4.08
N LEU A 28 2.65 -2.50 3.66
CA LEU A 28 1.27 -2.66 4.13
C LEU A 28 0.70 -4.00 3.67
N LEU A 29 0.84 -4.33 2.39
CA LEU A 29 0.39 -5.62 1.84
C LEU A 29 1.07 -6.80 2.52
N LYS A 30 2.38 -6.70 2.79
CA LYS A 30 3.09 -7.72 3.56
C LYS A 30 2.49 -7.89 4.96
N LYS A 31 2.19 -6.79 5.65
CA LYS A 31 1.62 -6.82 7.00
C LYS A 31 0.20 -7.36 7.03
N ALA A 32 -0.62 -7.01 6.04
CA ALA A 32 -1.97 -7.56 5.88
C ALA A 32 -1.93 -9.08 5.68
N LYS A 33 -1.01 -9.58 4.83
CA LYS A 33 -0.78 -11.01 4.64
C LYS A 33 -0.31 -11.70 5.92
N GLU A 34 0.68 -11.14 6.62
CA GLU A 34 1.15 -11.66 7.90
C GLU A 34 0.01 -11.70 8.93
N PHE A 35 -0.81 -10.65 9.01
CA PHE A 35 -1.94 -10.56 9.91
C PHE A 35 -3.00 -11.63 9.63
N SER A 36 -3.41 -11.80 8.37
CA SER A 36 -4.35 -12.83 7.96
C SER A 36 -3.85 -14.24 8.32
N ILE A 37 -2.58 -14.55 8.05
CA ILE A 37 -1.99 -15.87 8.35
C ILE A 37 -1.86 -16.11 9.86
N LEU A 38 -1.36 -15.12 10.61
CA LEU A 38 -1.06 -15.28 12.04
C LEU A 38 -2.32 -15.31 12.91
N CYS A 39 -3.33 -14.53 12.53
CA CYS A 39 -4.57 -14.41 13.30
C CYS A 39 -5.69 -15.28 12.73
N GLY A 40 -5.54 -15.83 11.52
CA GLY A 40 -6.58 -16.63 10.86
C GLY A 40 -7.83 -15.82 10.57
N VAL A 41 -7.66 -14.54 10.18
CA VAL A 41 -8.77 -13.62 9.92
C VAL A 41 -8.78 -13.17 8.48
N ASP A 42 -10.00 -13.07 7.96
CA ASP A 42 -10.31 -12.47 6.68
C ASP A 42 -9.84 -11.02 6.63
N THR A 43 -8.98 -10.71 5.65
CA THR A 43 -8.36 -9.39 5.53
C THR A 43 -8.36 -8.97 4.07
N CYS A 44 -8.84 -7.76 3.80
CA CYS A 44 -8.81 -7.14 2.48
C CYS A 44 -8.20 -5.73 2.57
N VAL A 45 -7.43 -5.35 1.54
CA VAL A 45 -6.80 -4.03 1.43
C VAL A 45 -7.08 -3.46 0.04
N LEU A 46 -7.56 -2.21 0.02
CA LEU A 46 -7.88 -1.43 -1.18
C LEU A 46 -6.99 -0.19 -1.22
N ILE A 47 -6.20 -0.01 -2.27
CA ILE A 47 -5.25 1.10 -2.39
C ILE A 47 -5.48 1.83 -3.72
N TYR A 48 -5.79 3.12 -3.63
CA TYR A 48 -5.85 4.02 -4.78
C TYR A 48 -4.50 4.73 -4.96
N GLY A 49 -3.92 4.62 -6.16
CA GLY A 49 -2.74 5.39 -6.54
C GLY A 49 -3.06 6.86 -6.81
N THR A 50 -2.03 7.71 -6.81
CA THR A 50 -2.20 9.12 -7.22
C THR A 50 -2.10 9.27 -8.75
N PRO A 51 -2.88 10.15 -9.40
CA PRO A 51 -2.90 10.36 -10.85
C PRO A 51 -1.55 10.65 -11.51
N ALA A 52 -0.58 11.18 -10.76
CA ALA A 52 0.74 11.55 -11.27
C ALA A 52 1.68 10.36 -11.57
N ILE A 53 1.26 9.12 -11.28
CA ILE A 53 2.15 7.94 -11.32
C ILE A 53 2.07 7.18 -12.66
N SER A 54 1.07 7.46 -13.50
CA SER A 54 0.93 6.86 -14.84
C SER A 54 -0.24 7.51 -15.59
N ASP A 55 -0.21 7.56 -16.91
CA ASP A 55 -1.32 7.87 -17.85
C ASP A 55 -2.64 7.07 -17.63
N ARG A 56 -2.70 6.27 -16.56
CA ARG A 56 -3.88 5.59 -16.06
C ARG A 56 -4.23 6.20 -14.72
N LEU A 57 -5.17 7.16 -14.74
CA LEU A 57 -6.04 7.38 -13.60
C LEU A 57 -6.65 6.01 -13.22
N ASP A 58 -6.74 5.72 -11.93
CA ASP A 58 -7.61 4.67 -11.40
C ASP A 58 -7.13 3.20 -11.45
N VAL A 59 -5.81 2.91 -11.36
CA VAL A 59 -5.39 1.54 -10.98
C VAL A 59 -5.64 1.34 -9.49
N LEU A 60 -6.85 0.88 -9.17
CA LEU A 60 -7.19 0.32 -7.86
C LEU A 60 -6.42 -0.99 -7.69
N GLU A 61 -5.50 -1.03 -6.71
CA GLU A 61 -4.84 -2.27 -6.31
C GLU A 61 -5.62 -2.90 -5.14
N ILE A 62 -6.04 -4.15 -5.32
CA ILE A 62 -6.81 -4.94 -4.35
C ILE A 62 -5.97 -6.13 -3.89
N TRP A 63 -5.98 -6.39 -2.58
CA TRP A 63 -5.44 -7.61 -2.00
C TRP A 63 -6.46 -8.23 -1.02
N PRO A 64 -6.62 -9.56 -0.99
CA PRO A 64 -6.01 -10.55 -1.89
C PRO A 64 -6.54 -10.43 -3.33
N PRO A 65 -5.74 -10.81 -4.35
CA PRO A 65 -6.15 -10.74 -5.75
C PRO A 65 -7.27 -11.72 -6.08
N ASN A 66 -7.40 -12.81 -5.32
CA ASN A 66 -8.53 -13.72 -5.42
C ASN A 66 -9.49 -13.50 -4.24
N PRO A 67 -10.76 -13.13 -4.48
CA PRO A 67 -11.75 -12.96 -3.43
C PRO A 67 -12.00 -14.21 -2.58
N ASP A 68 -11.79 -15.41 -3.15
CA ASP A 68 -11.99 -16.68 -2.43
C ASP A 68 -10.94 -16.92 -1.32
N GLU A 69 -9.90 -16.10 -1.22
CA GLU A 69 -8.94 -16.11 -0.10
C GLU A 69 -9.48 -15.42 1.17
N VAL A 70 -10.68 -14.83 1.08
CA VAL A 70 -11.40 -14.18 2.18
C VAL A 70 -12.75 -14.90 2.30
N ALA A 71 -12.87 -15.90 3.18
CA ALA A 71 -13.99 -16.85 3.21
C ALA A 71 -14.42 -17.23 4.64
#